data_AF-A0A7K3GDQ6-F1
#
_entry.id   AF-A0A7K3GDQ6-F1
#
_cell.length_a   1.000
_cell.length_b   1.000
_cell.length_c   1.000
_cell.angle_alpha   90.00
_cell.angle_beta   90.00
_cell.angle_gamma   90.00
#
_symmetry.space_group_name_H-M   'P 1'
#
loop_
_entity.id
_entity.type
_entity.pdbx_description
1 polymer ?
#
loop_
_entity_poly.entity_id
_entity_poly.type
_entity_poly.pdbx_seq_one_letter_code
_entity_poly.pdbx_strand_id
1 'polypeptide(L)'
;GAAAGAAGSPLGGLLDLLTRSGLLDQAQSWIGTGENKSVSGAQIAQALPDDTLRKVADDAGVSTEEAADRIARSLPQAVDKLTPDGSLPQGDSLEDIIRQQRL
;
A
#
# COMPACT_ATOMS: atom_id res chain seq x y z
N GLY A 1 14.15 20.25 5.56
CA GLY A 1 13.85 18.88 6.01
C GLY A 1 12.36 18.70 5.94
N ALA A 2 11.87 17.81 5.08
CA ALA A 2 10.44 17.60 4.89
C ALA A 2 10.18 16.12 4.60
N ALA A 3 10.22 15.30 5.65
CA ALA A 3 9.65 13.97 5.66
C ALA A 3 8.19 14.10 6.10
N ALA A 4 7.30 14.55 5.21
CA ALA A 4 5.87 14.65 5.49
C ALA A 4 4.96 14.29 4.29
N GLY A 5 5.53 13.82 3.17
CA GLY A 5 4.77 13.46 1.97
C GLY A 5 4.28 12.01 1.89
N ALA A 6 4.79 11.10 2.73
CA ALA A 6 4.35 9.71 2.74
C ALA A 6 3.01 9.49 3.49
N ALA A 7 2.58 10.46 4.30
CA ALA A 7 1.41 10.35 5.19
C ALA A 7 0.07 10.77 4.52
N GLY A 8 0.09 11.29 3.30
CA GLY A 8 -1.11 11.82 2.62
C GLY A 8 -1.84 10.84 1.70
N SER A 9 -1.19 9.77 1.26
CA SER A 9 -1.76 8.83 0.28
C SER A 9 -2.39 7.62 0.97
N PRO A 10 -3.56 7.13 0.52
CA PRO A 10 -4.19 5.92 1.09
C PRO A 10 -3.24 4.71 1.13
N LEU A 11 -2.38 4.58 0.12
CA LEU A 11 -1.37 3.52 0.05
C LEU A 11 -0.26 3.69 1.10
N GLY A 12 0.19 4.93 1.33
CA GLY A 12 1.21 5.23 2.35
C GLY A 12 0.71 4.93 3.76
N GLY A 13 -0.55 5.28 4.04
CA GLY A 13 -1.20 4.91 5.31
C GLY A 13 -1.36 3.40 5.49
N LEU A 14 -1.71 2.67 4.43
CA LEU A 14 -1.78 1.21 4.47
C LEU A 14 -0.41 0.56 4.73
N LEU A 15 0.64 1.03 4.06
CA LEU A 15 2.01 0.53 4.24
C LEU A 15 2.55 0.83 5.63
N ASP A 16 2.22 1.98 6.21
CA ASP A 16 2.54 2.30 7.60
C ASP A 16 1.84 1.32 8.58
N LEU A 17 0.56 1.00 8.36
CA LEU A 17 -0.16 -0.01 9.15
C LEU A 17 0.50 -1.39 9.07
N LEU A 18 0.78 -1.88 7.86
CA LEU A 18 1.46 -3.16 7.63
C LEU A 18 2.82 -3.22 8.33
N THR A 19 3.58 -2.13 8.22
CA THR A 19 4.88 -1.98 8.85
C THR A 19 4.78 -2.07 10.37
N ARG A 20 3.80 -1.38 10.98
CA ARG A 20 3.53 -1.44 12.43
C ARG A 20 3.10 -2.82 12.90
N SER A 21 2.47 -3.60 12.03
CA SER A 21 2.04 -4.96 12.32
C SER A 21 3.12 -6.03 12.06
N GLY A 22 4.37 -5.61 11.83
CA GLY A 22 5.52 -6.50 11.67
C GLY A 22 5.76 -6.99 10.24
N LEU A 23 5.07 -6.41 9.25
CA LEU A 23 5.23 -6.74 7.83
C LEU A 23 6.16 -5.74 7.11
N LEU A 24 7.11 -5.13 7.83
CA LEU A 24 8.08 -4.18 7.29
C LEU A 24 8.85 -4.75 6.09
N ASP A 25 9.37 -5.97 6.22
CA ASP A 25 10.12 -6.65 5.16
C ASP A 25 9.30 -6.84 3.88
N GLN A 26 8.04 -7.25 4.03
CA GLN A 26 7.13 -7.45 2.90
C GLN A 26 6.79 -6.10 2.26
N ALA A 27 6.39 -5.11 3.06
CA ALA A 27 6.07 -3.77 2.58
C ALA A 27 7.25 -3.13 1.82
N GLN A 28 8.48 -3.23 2.36
CA GLN A 28 9.68 -2.73 1.67
C GLN A 28 9.98 -3.51 0.39
N SER A 29 9.77 -4.82 0.37
CA SER A 29 9.98 -5.62 -0.85
C SER A 29 9.09 -5.19 -1.99
N TRP A 30 7.86 -4.74 -1.68
CA TRP A 30 6.92 -4.27 -2.69
C TRP A 30 7.20 -2.85 -3.19
N ILE A 31 7.78 -2.02 -2.32
CA ILE A 31 8.18 -0.65 -2.69
C ILE A 31 9.45 -0.68 -3.55
N GLY A 32 10.37 -1.59 -3.23
CA GLY A 32 11.64 -1.74 -3.94
C GLY A 32 11.49 -2.35 -5.34
N THR A 33 12.58 -2.37 -6.09
CA THR A 33 12.64 -2.97 -7.44
C THR A 33 12.98 -4.47 -7.43
N GLY A 34 12.83 -5.12 -6.27
CA GLY A 34 13.22 -6.50 -6.03
C GLY A 34 12.07 -7.49 -6.23
N GLU A 35 12.25 -8.73 -5.78
CA GLU A 35 11.15 -9.69 -5.75
C GLU A 35 10.15 -9.34 -4.64
N ASN A 36 8.87 -9.28 -5.03
CA ASN A 36 7.77 -9.07 -4.09
C ASN A 36 7.63 -10.27 -3.15
N LYS A 37 7.84 -10.06 -1.85
CA LYS A 37 7.58 -11.11 -0.86
C LYS A 37 6.10 -11.41 -0.78
N SER A 38 5.77 -12.70 -0.79
CA SER A 38 4.41 -13.18 -0.52
C SER A 38 3.98 -12.83 0.90
N VAL A 39 2.69 -12.55 1.06
CA VAL A 39 2.01 -12.35 2.34
C VAL A 39 0.79 -13.25 2.38
N SER A 40 0.39 -13.73 3.56
CA SER A 40 -0.82 -14.54 3.72
C SER A 40 -2.05 -13.70 4.07
N GLY A 41 -3.24 -14.21 3.78
CA GLY A 41 -4.49 -13.57 4.21
C GLY A 41 -4.53 -13.35 5.73
N ALA A 42 -4.02 -14.29 6.51
CA ALA A 42 -3.93 -14.14 7.97
C ALA A 42 -3.03 -12.98 8.41
N GLN A 43 -1.89 -12.76 7.73
CA GLN A 43 -1.01 -11.62 8.01
C GLN A 43 -1.67 -10.29 7.66
N ILE A 44 -2.39 -10.23 6.53
CA ILE A 44 -3.20 -9.07 6.14
C ILE A 44 -4.32 -8.83 7.16
N ALA A 45 -5.01 -9.89 7.61
CA ALA A 45 -6.06 -9.81 8.61
C ALA A 45 -5.58 -9.26 9.96
N GLN A 46 -4.36 -9.60 10.36
CA GLN A 46 -3.74 -9.06 11.57
C GLN A 46 -3.23 -7.61 11.39
N ALA A 47 -2.93 -7.21 10.17
CA ALA A 47 -2.35 -5.91 9.90
C ALA A 47 -3.37 -4.80 9.64
N LEU A 48 -4.49 -5.13 8.97
CA LEU A 48 -5.54 -4.16 8.69
C LEU A 48 -6.58 -4.13 9.82
N PRO A 49 -7.19 -2.96 10.09
CA PRO A 49 -8.33 -2.88 10.99
C PRO A 49 -9.50 -3.74 10.49
N ASP A 50 -10.17 -4.45 11.39
CA ASP A 50 -11.31 -5.32 11.10
C ASP A 50 -12.40 -4.60 10.28
N ASP A 51 -12.66 -3.33 10.56
CA ASP A 51 -13.67 -2.54 9.84
C ASP A 51 -13.32 -2.34 8.36
N THR A 52 -12.03 -2.20 8.03
CA THR A 52 -11.58 -2.07 6.64
C THR A 52 -11.79 -3.38 5.89
N LEU A 53 -11.38 -4.49 6.50
CA LEU A 53 -11.56 -5.83 5.93
C LEU A 53 -13.03 -6.20 5.77
N ARG A 54 -13.86 -5.88 6.77
CA ARG A 54 -15.31 -6.12 6.73
C ARG A 54 -15.96 -5.36 5.59
N LYS A 55 -15.57 -4.10 5.36
CA LYS A 55 -16.10 -3.30 4.25
C LYS A 55 -15.75 -3.92 2.90
N VAL A 56 -14.49 -4.34 2.70
CA VAL A 56 -14.08 -5.01 1.46
C VAL A 56 -14.81 -6.33 1.26
N ALA A 57 -15.01 -7.08 2.34
CA ALA A 57 -15.75 -8.34 2.33
C ALA A 57 -17.22 -8.14 1.92
N ASP A 58 -17.87 -7.12 2.49
CA ASP A 58 -19.27 -6.76 2.19
C ASP A 58 -19.44 -6.29 0.73
N ASP A 59 -18.58 -5.38 0.27
CA ASP A 59 -18.55 -4.90 -1.12
C ASP A 59 -18.32 -6.05 -2.13
N ALA A 60 -17.47 -7.02 -1.78
CA ALA A 60 -17.18 -8.17 -2.62
C ALA A 60 -18.17 -9.33 -2.46
N GLY A 61 -19.07 -9.29 -1.47
CA GLY A 61 -19.99 -10.37 -1.14
C GLY A 61 -19.29 -11.66 -0.68
N VAL A 62 -18.16 -11.53 0.03
CA VAL A 62 -17.33 -12.67 0.50
C VAL A 62 -17.10 -12.59 2.02
N SER A 63 -16.52 -13.64 2.59
CA SER A 63 -16.07 -13.63 3.99
C SER A 63 -14.86 -12.73 4.19
N THR A 64 -14.67 -12.19 5.39
CA THR A 64 -13.50 -11.37 5.76
C THR A 64 -12.17 -12.09 5.55
N GLU A 65 -12.11 -13.40 5.82
CA GLU A 65 -10.94 -14.24 5.54
C GLU A 65 -10.61 -14.29 4.05
N GLU A 66 -11.64 -14.48 3.21
CA GLU A 66 -11.46 -14.53 1.76
C GLU A 66 -11.09 -13.16 1.18
N ALA A 67 -11.65 -12.08 1.73
CA ALA A 67 -11.23 -10.72 1.40
C ALA A 67 -9.76 -10.50 1.75
N ALA A 68 -9.31 -10.93 2.93
CA ALA A 68 -7.93 -10.84 3.34
C ALA A 68 -7.00 -11.63 2.41
N ASP A 69 -7.38 -12.85 2.01
CA ASP A 69 -6.62 -13.67 1.05
C ASP A 69 -6.54 -13.01 -0.34
N ARG A 70 -7.62 -12.40 -0.81
CA ARG A 70 -7.64 -11.67 -2.09
C ARG A 70 -6.73 -10.45 -2.04
N ILE A 71 -6.76 -9.69 -0.94
CA ILE A 71 -5.87 -8.55 -0.70
C ILE A 71 -4.43 -9.05 -0.66
N ALA A 72 -4.12 -10.10 0.09
CA ALA A 72 -2.78 -10.67 0.22
C ALA A 72 -2.13 -11.03 -1.12
N ARG A 73 -2.92 -11.50 -2.09
CA ARG A 73 -2.44 -11.88 -3.43
C ARG A 73 -2.29 -10.68 -4.37
N SER A 74 -3.13 -9.66 -4.21
CA SER A 74 -3.21 -8.54 -5.16
C SER A 74 -2.36 -7.34 -4.72
N LEU A 75 -2.24 -7.12 -3.41
CA LEU A 75 -1.58 -5.96 -2.82
C LEU A 75 -0.09 -5.86 -3.17
N PRO A 76 0.72 -6.94 -3.12
CA PRO A 76 2.14 -6.87 -3.48
C PRO A 76 2.37 -6.34 -4.89
N GLN A 77 1.57 -6.84 -5.85
CA GLN A 77 1.64 -6.43 -7.25
C GLN A 77 1.12 -5.00 -7.44
N ALA A 78 0.07 -4.61 -6.73
CA ALA A 78 -0.48 -3.26 -6.81
C ALA A 78 0.52 -2.20 -6.31
N VAL A 79 1.22 -2.49 -5.21
CA VAL A 79 2.26 -1.60 -4.67
C VAL A 79 3.43 -1.49 -5.64
N ASP A 80 3.97 -2.62 -6.13
CA ASP A 80 5.06 -2.67 -7.11
C ASP A 80 4.75 -1.84 -8.37
N LYS A 81 3.54 -1.97 -8.93
CA LYS A 81 3.10 -1.19 -10.08
C LYS A 81 3.03 0.31 -9.82
N LEU A 82 2.80 0.70 -8.57
CA LEU A 82 2.75 2.09 -8.16
C LEU A 82 4.12 2.63 -7.75
N THR A 83 5.10 1.77 -7.48
CA THR A 83 6.48 2.15 -7.07
C THR A 83 7.55 1.69 -8.07
N PRO A 84 7.43 2.00 -9.37
CA PRO A 84 8.40 1.55 -10.38
C PRO A 84 9.83 2.06 -10.12
N ASP A 85 9.97 3.22 -9.48
CA ASP A 85 11.26 3.82 -9.15
C ASP A 85 11.83 3.36 -7.79
N GLY A 86 11.24 2.34 -7.16
CA GLY A 86 11.70 1.92 -5.83
C GLY A 86 11.22 2.86 -4.70
N SER A 87 10.21 3.68 -4.97
CA SER A 87 9.69 4.69 -4.05
C SER A 87 8.22 4.93 -4.31
N LEU A 88 7.46 5.22 -3.26
CA LEU A 88 6.08 5.67 -3.42
C LEU A 88 6.06 6.98 -4.21
N PRO A 89 5.15 7.13 -5.19
CA PRO A 89 5.01 8.35 -5.95
C PRO A 89 4.62 9.41 -4.93
N GLN A 90 5.60 10.26 -4.60
CA GLN A 90 5.35 11.51 -3.91
C GLN A 90 4.52 12.26 -4.93
N GLY A 91 3.20 12.25 -4.75
CA GLY A 91 2.26 12.77 -5.75
C GLY A 91 2.85 14.04 -6.31
N ASP A 92 3.13 14.04 -7.62
CA ASP A 92 3.68 15.17 -8.36
C ASP A 92 2.97 16.39 -7.82
N SER A 93 3.66 17.14 -6.97
CA SER A 93 2.98 18.19 -6.25
C SER A 93 2.51 19.14 -7.33
N LEU A 94 1.26 19.62 -7.24
CA LEU A 94 0.72 20.54 -8.23
C LEU A 94 1.68 21.72 -8.49
N GLU A 95 2.49 22.04 -7.48
CA GLU A 95 3.61 22.98 -7.48
C GLU A 95 4.76 22.64 -8.46
N ASP A 96 5.07 21.36 -8.69
CA ASP A 96 6.07 20.91 -9.66
C ASP A 96 5.52 20.95 -11.10
N ILE A 97 4.26 20.55 -11.28
CA ILE A 97 3.53 20.68 -12.56
C ILE A 97 3.43 22.15 -13.00
N ILE A 98 3.15 23.07 -12.07
CA ILE A 98 3.06 24.51 -12.33
C ILE A 98 4.45 25.12 -12.62
N ARG A 99 5.52 24.63 -11.96
CA ARG A 99 6.89 25.09 -12.25
C ARG A 99 7.37 24.66 -13.65
N GLN A 100 6.91 23.51 -14.13
CA GLN A 100 7.26 22.98 -15.45
C GLN A 100 6.52 23.69 -16.60
N GLN A 101 5.45 24.43 -16.31
CA GLN A 101 4.63 25.14 -17.31
C GLN A 101 5.02 26.61 -17.55
N ARG A 102 6.23 27.02 -17.16
CA ARG A 102 6.83 28.30 -17.54
C ARG A 102 7.25 28.24 -19.02
N LEU A 103 6.33 28.63 -19.91
CA LEU A 103 6.66 29.30 -21.18
C LEU A 103 6.71 30.82 -20.96
#